data_AF-A0A355BHP8-F1
#
_entry.id   AF-A0A355BHP8-F1
#
_cell.length_a   1.000
_cell.length_b   1.000
_cell.length_c   1.000
_cell.angle_alpha   90.00
_cell.angle_beta   90.00
_cell.angle_gamma   90.00
#
_symmetry.space_group_name_H-M   'P 1'
#
loop_
_entity.id
_entity.type
_entity.pdbx_description
1 polymer ?
#
loop_
_entity_poly.entity_id
_entity_poly.type
_entity_poly.pdbx_seq_one_letter_code
_entity_poly.pdbx_strand_id
1 'polypeptide(L)'
;LGKSNTFERINDEYRQAIRRVIDAGDFPYKSYIGYGEIAPYYERKDFGPLYGLVLDELALDKVYDVMGLAETAGHIVLYIEDETVTVTRAAEILLNLKSIFASKGISFYAIDFDLIKPRGDDKPALDEPRVSVQDFLYEDIYEEGLAERVAAADQALREYYAEQDAKQKLE
;
A
#
# COMPACT_ATOMS: atom_id res chain seq x y z
N LEU A 1 -15.22 9.21 -25.48
CA LEU A 1 -13.83 8.83 -25.11
C LEU A 1 -13.36 9.92 -24.14
N GLY A 2 -13.48 9.66 -22.83
CA GLY A 2 -13.46 10.70 -21.79
C GLY A 2 -12.21 10.65 -20.90
N LYS A 3 -12.16 11.52 -19.88
CA LYS A 3 -11.07 11.58 -18.87
C LYS A 3 -10.79 10.23 -18.18
N SER A 4 -11.77 9.32 -18.13
CA SER A 4 -11.60 7.92 -17.69
C SER A 4 -10.44 7.23 -18.41
N ASN A 5 -10.33 7.42 -19.72
CA ASN A 5 -9.28 6.79 -20.52
C ASN A 5 -7.88 7.33 -20.19
N THR A 6 -7.77 8.63 -19.84
CA THR A 6 -6.51 9.24 -19.41
C THR A 6 -6.07 8.67 -18.06
N PHE A 7 -7.00 8.58 -17.10
CA PHE A 7 -6.72 8.01 -15.79
C PHE A 7 -6.33 6.53 -15.88
N GLU A 8 -7.07 5.73 -16.63
CA GLU A 8 -6.78 4.30 -16.84
C GLU A 8 -5.37 4.09 -17.38
N ARG A 9 -4.93 4.92 -18.34
CA ARG A 9 -3.55 4.86 -18.87
C ARG A 9 -2.50 5.19 -17.81
N ILE A 10 -2.70 6.25 -17.02
CA ILE A 10 -1.81 6.64 -15.93
C ILE A 10 -1.71 5.51 -14.90
N ASN A 11 -2.86 4.98 -14.49
CA ASN A 11 -2.93 3.93 -13.48
C ASN A 11 -2.30 2.61 -13.97
N ASP A 12 -2.53 2.24 -15.23
CA ASP A 12 -1.94 1.04 -15.82
C ASP A 12 -0.42 1.15 -15.95
N GLU A 13 0.10 2.32 -16.35
CA GLU A 13 1.54 2.57 -16.39
C GLU A 13 2.18 2.41 -15.00
N TYR A 14 1.57 2.99 -13.96
CA TYR A 14 2.04 2.86 -12.59
C TYR A 14 1.98 1.41 -12.09
N ARG A 15 0.84 0.73 -12.30
CA ARG A 15 0.65 -0.68 -11.94
C ARG A 15 1.70 -1.58 -12.59
N GLN A 16 2.00 -1.36 -13.87
CA GLN A 16 3.04 -2.12 -14.57
C GLN A 16 4.44 -1.83 -14.00
N ALA A 17 4.75 -0.59 -13.63
CA ALA A 17 6.02 -0.26 -13.00
C ALA A 17 6.21 -0.99 -11.67
N ILE A 18 5.18 -0.98 -10.81
CA ILE A 18 5.19 -1.70 -9.51
C ILE A 18 5.32 -3.20 -9.73
N ARG A 19 4.55 -3.76 -10.66
CA ARG A 19 4.59 -5.18 -10.97
C ARG A 19 5.96 -5.65 -11.47
N ARG A 20 6.66 -4.84 -12.26
CA ARG A 20 8.03 -5.15 -12.70
C ARG A 20 9.03 -5.26 -11.55
N VAL A 21 8.76 -4.62 -10.40
CA VAL A 21 9.60 -4.74 -9.20
C VAL A 21 9.21 -5.96 -8.39
N ILE A 22 7.92 -6.18 -8.16
CA ILE A 22 7.42 -7.29 -7.32
C ILE A 22 7.64 -8.65 -8.00
N ASP A 23 7.39 -8.75 -9.31
CA ASP A 23 7.54 -9.99 -10.09
C ASP A 23 9.01 -10.24 -10.49
N ALA A 24 9.94 -9.36 -10.11
CA ALA A 24 11.34 -9.53 -10.41
C ALA A 24 11.93 -10.70 -9.60
N GLY A 25 12.77 -11.51 -10.23
CA GLY A 25 13.40 -12.65 -9.55
C GLY A 25 14.37 -12.26 -8.42
N ASP A 26 14.74 -10.98 -8.32
CA ASP A 26 15.56 -10.40 -7.26
C ASP A 26 14.74 -9.71 -6.16
N PHE A 27 13.40 -9.71 -6.22
CA PHE A 27 12.55 -9.20 -5.15
C PHE A 27 12.69 -10.12 -3.92
N PRO A 28 13.10 -9.60 -2.74
CA PRO A 28 13.57 -10.45 -1.65
C PRO A 28 12.43 -11.05 -0.81
N TYR A 29 11.18 -10.72 -1.11
CA TYR A 29 10.03 -11.10 -0.31
C TYR A 29 9.06 -11.96 -1.11
N LYS A 30 8.50 -12.98 -0.45
CA LYS A 30 7.37 -13.72 -1.01
C LYS A 30 6.11 -12.89 -0.77
N SER A 31 5.47 -12.45 -1.85
CA SER A 31 4.21 -11.73 -1.80
C SER A 31 3.11 -12.54 -2.48
N TYR A 32 1.94 -12.63 -1.84
CA TYR A 32 0.78 -13.32 -2.42
C TYR A 32 -0.25 -12.34 -3.02
N ILE A 33 -0.29 -11.10 -2.53
CA ILE A 33 -0.99 -9.96 -3.13
C ILE A 33 0.01 -8.81 -3.18
N GLY A 34 0.29 -8.32 -4.39
CA GLY A 34 1.17 -7.19 -4.60
C GLY A 34 0.78 -6.42 -5.85
N TYR A 35 0.42 -5.14 -5.70
CA TYR A 35 0.16 -4.25 -6.82
C TYR A 35 0.32 -2.79 -6.38
N GLY A 36 0.31 -1.89 -7.35
CA GLY A 36 0.16 -0.47 -7.08
C GLY A 36 -0.89 0.15 -7.99
N GLU A 37 -1.36 1.31 -7.56
CA GLU A 37 -2.34 2.12 -8.24
C GLU A 37 -2.15 3.60 -7.95
N ILE A 38 -2.65 4.45 -8.84
CA ILE A 38 -2.83 5.86 -8.55
C ILE A 38 -4.18 6.02 -7.87
N ALA A 39 -4.16 6.36 -6.59
CA ALA A 39 -5.36 6.59 -5.80
C ALA A 39 -6.11 7.80 -6.36
N PRO A 40 -7.41 7.68 -6.69
CA PRO A 40 -8.23 8.85 -6.95
C PRO A 40 -8.51 9.59 -5.64
N TYR A 41 -8.59 10.92 -5.70
CA TYR A 41 -8.95 11.72 -4.54
C TYR A 41 -10.43 11.55 -4.20
N TYR A 42 -10.72 11.30 -2.92
CA TYR A 42 -12.06 11.33 -2.36
C TYR A 42 -12.15 12.42 -1.30
N GLU A 43 -13.25 13.17 -1.28
CA GLU A 43 -13.46 14.26 -0.30
C GLU A 43 -13.59 13.76 1.14
N ARG A 44 -13.90 12.47 1.32
CA ARG A 44 -14.09 11.83 2.62
C ARG A 44 -13.57 10.40 2.58
N LYS A 45 -13.00 10.00 3.71
CA LYS A 45 -12.54 8.65 3.99
C LYS A 45 -12.76 8.37 5.46
N ASP A 46 -13.17 7.15 5.77
CA ASP A 46 -13.50 6.75 7.13
C ASP A 46 -12.27 6.38 7.99
N PHE A 47 -11.12 6.18 7.34
CA PHE A 47 -9.85 5.84 7.98
C PHE A 47 -8.67 6.40 7.18
N GLY A 48 -7.61 6.82 7.86
CA GLY A 48 -6.37 7.27 7.22
C GLY A 48 -6.44 8.69 6.61
N PRO A 49 -5.32 9.16 6.04
CA PRO A 49 -5.22 10.48 5.43
C PRO A 49 -6.01 10.59 4.12
N LEU A 50 -6.42 11.81 3.77
CA LEU A 50 -6.98 12.14 2.46
C LEU A 50 -5.85 12.50 1.49
N TYR A 51 -5.75 11.77 0.40
CA TYR A 51 -4.79 12.00 -0.68
C TYR A 51 -5.33 11.42 -1.98
N GLY A 52 -4.58 11.60 -3.06
CA GLY A 52 -4.92 11.06 -4.37
C GLY A 52 -5.06 12.13 -5.45
N LEU A 53 -5.27 11.65 -6.66
CA LEU A 53 -5.36 12.43 -7.88
C LEU A 53 -6.79 12.95 -8.10
N VAL A 54 -6.94 14.27 -8.25
CA VAL A 54 -8.22 14.89 -8.62
C VAL A 54 -8.48 14.65 -10.11
N LEU A 55 -9.35 13.68 -10.41
CA LEU A 55 -9.59 13.23 -11.80
C LEU A 55 -10.12 14.33 -12.72
N ASP A 56 -10.87 15.30 -12.18
CA ASP A 56 -11.39 16.42 -12.94
C ASP A 56 -10.32 17.39 -13.43
N GLU A 57 -9.14 17.39 -12.81
CA GLU A 57 -7.99 18.19 -13.26
C GLU A 57 -7.22 17.51 -14.40
N LEU A 58 -7.59 16.28 -14.77
CA LEU A 58 -6.97 15.60 -15.90
C LEU A 58 -7.40 16.20 -17.24
N ALA A 59 -6.39 16.52 -18.06
CA ALA A 59 -6.57 16.92 -19.45
C ALA A 59 -6.66 15.68 -20.35
N LEU A 60 -7.60 15.70 -21.28
CA LEU A 60 -7.74 14.65 -22.28
C LEU A 60 -6.45 14.53 -23.11
N ASP A 61 -6.03 13.30 -23.42
CA ASP A 61 -4.88 12.94 -24.26
C ASP A 61 -3.49 13.42 -23.80
N LYS A 62 -3.40 14.24 -22.74
CA LYS A 62 -2.12 14.66 -22.17
C LYS A 62 -1.32 13.46 -21.67
N VAL A 63 -0.03 13.46 -21.99
CA VAL A 63 0.96 12.54 -21.41
C VAL A 63 1.41 13.13 -20.09
N TYR A 64 1.33 12.35 -19.02
CA TYR A 64 1.69 12.75 -17.66
C TYR A 64 3.00 12.08 -17.24
N ASP A 65 3.76 12.75 -16.39
CA ASP A 65 4.81 12.11 -15.61
C ASP A 65 4.15 11.29 -14.50
N VAL A 66 4.04 9.98 -14.71
CA VAL A 66 3.34 9.08 -13.79
C VAL A 66 4.07 8.96 -12.45
N MET A 67 5.40 8.96 -12.44
CA MET A 67 6.15 8.88 -11.19
C MET A 67 6.07 10.19 -10.40
N GLY A 68 6.07 11.33 -11.08
CA GLY A 68 5.79 12.62 -10.44
C GLY A 68 4.38 12.69 -9.83
N LEU A 69 3.36 12.13 -10.50
CA LEU A 69 2.02 12.00 -9.91
C LEU A 69 2.00 11.03 -8.72
N ALA A 70 2.78 9.96 -8.78
CA ALA A 70 2.83 8.95 -7.73
C ALA A 70 3.41 9.47 -6.41
N GLU A 71 4.17 10.57 -6.43
CA GLU A 71 4.65 11.23 -5.20
C GLU A 71 3.51 11.70 -4.29
N THR A 72 2.32 11.98 -4.82
CA THR A 72 1.17 12.48 -4.05
C THR A 72 -0.07 11.58 -4.14
N ALA A 73 -0.08 10.65 -5.09
CA ALA A 73 -1.23 9.78 -5.33
C ALA A 73 -0.86 8.29 -5.51
N GLY A 74 0.42 7.93 -5.49
CA GLY A 74 0.85 6.55 -5.63
C GLY A 74 0.50 5.75 -4.39
N HIS A 75 -0.23 4.66 -4.57
CA HIS A 75 -0.60 3.73 -3.51
C HIS A 75 -0.07 2.34 -3.83
N ILE A 76 0.59 1.73 -2.86
CA ILE A 76 1.11 0.37 -2.98
C ILE A 76 0.32 -0.52 -2.03
N VAL A 77 -0.06 -1.70 -2.49
CA VAL A 77 -0.69 -2.73 -1.66
C VAL A 77 0.20 -3.96 -1.68
N LEU A 78 0.72 -4.36 -0.51
CA LEU A 78 1.65 -5.47 -0.37
C LEU A 78 1.29 -6.36 0.82
N TYR A 79 1.10 -7.63 0.51
CA TYR A 79 0.98 -8.69 1.50
C TYR A 79 2.21 -9.58 1.41
N ILE A 80 3.00 -9.60 2.47
CA ILE A 80 4.28 -10.29 2.55
C ILE A 80 4.22 -11.44 3.55
N GLU A 81 4.74 -12.58 3.13
CA GLU A 81 4.92 -13.76 3.96
C GLU A 81 6.31 -13.76 4.61
N ASP A 82 6.36 -13.89 5.93
CA ASP A 82 7.60 -14.06 6.69
C ASP A 82 7.36 -14.96 7.92
N GLU A 83 8.32 -15.80 8.25
CA GLU A 83 8.24 -16.64 9.46
C GLU A 83 8.25 -15.80 10.75
N THR A 84 8.78 -14.59 10.71
CA THR A 84 8.79 -13.68 11.87
C THR A 84 7.74 -12.61 11.69
N VAL A 85 6.56 -12.79 12.31
CA VAL A 85 5.49 -11.78 12.27
C VAL A 85 5.54 -10.93 13.53
N THR A 86 6.32 -9.85 13.47
CA THR A 86 6.46 -8.87 14.56
C THR A 86 6.48 -7.45 14.01
N VAL A 87 6.19 -6.47 14.86
CA VAL A 87 6.24 -5.04 14.51
C VAL A 87 7.63 -4.63 14.03
N THR A 88 8.68 -5.05 14.74
CA THR A 88 10.06 -4.76 14.36
C THR A 88 10.38 -5.30 12.97
N ARG A 89 9.93 -6.54 12.68
CA ARG A 89 10.14 -7.13 11.36
C ARG A 89 9.37 -6.39 10.26
N ALA A 90 8.13 -5.98 10.52
CA ALA A 90 7.36 -5.15 9.61
C ALA A 90 8.06 -3.81 9.31
N ALA A 91 8.59 -3.14 10.34
CA ALA A 91 9.35 -1.89 10.18
C ALA A 91 10.63 -2.07 9.32
N GLU A 92 11.40 -3.13 9.56
CA GLU A 92 12.57 -3.47 8.74
C GLU A 92 12.19 -3.68 7.26
N ILE A 93 11.11 -4.42 7.02
CA ILE A 93 10.62 -4.69 5.66
C ILE A 93 10.16 -3.40 4.99
N LEU A 94 9.40 -2.53 5.67
CA LEU A 94 8.96 -1.24 5.12
C LEU A 94 10.14 -0.34 4.72
N LEU A 95 11.20 -0.25 5.53
CA LEU A 95 12.42 0.49 5.18
C LEU A 95 13.10 -0.08 3.94
N ASN A 96 13.18 -1.42 3.88
CA ASN A 96 13.79 -2.09 2.74
C ASN A 96 12.97 -1.90 1.46
N LEU A 97 11.64 -2.04 1.54
CA LEU A 97 10.72 -1.78 0.43
C LEU A 97 10.86 -0.34 -0.09
N LYS A 98 10.87 0.65 0.81
CA LYS A 98 11.11 2.06 0.45
C LYS A 98 12.41 2.21 -0.34
N SER A 99 13.48 1.58 0.12
CA SER A 99 14.79 1.60 -0.56
C SER A 99 14.76 0.89 -1.92
N ILE A 100 14.09 -0.26 -2.02
CA ILE A 100 13.92 -1.01 -3.26
C ILE A 100 13.20 -0.15 -4.30
N PHE A 101 12.02 0.37 -3.98
CA PHE A 101 11.24 1.19 -4.91
C PHE A 101 12.00 2.46 -5.33
N ALA A 102 12.61 3.17 -4.37
CA ALA A 102 13.43 4.33 -4.66
C ALA A 102 14.60 4.00 -5.61
N SER A 103 15.29 2.87 -5.40
CA SER A 103 16.41 2.44 -6.27
C SER A 103 15.99 2.12 -7.71
N LYS A 104 14.71 1.81 -7.91
CA LYS A 104 14.11 1.54 -9.23
C LYS A 104 13.42 2.78 -9.82
N GLY A 105 13.55 3.95 -9.18
CA GLY A 105 12.93 5.20 -9.63
C GLY A 105 11.41 5.22 -9.46
N ILE A 106 10.87 4.43 -8.54
CA ILE A 106 9.44 4.36 -8.25
C ILE A 106 9.13 5.22 -7.03
N SER A 107 8.23 6.19 -7.23
CA SER A 107 7.64 6.99 -6.17
C SER A 107 6.32 6.40 -5.70
N PHE A 108 5.98 6.63 -4.43
CA PHE A 108 4.66 6.37 -3.86
C PHE A 108 4.40 7.33 -2.70
N TYR A 109 3.14 7.56 -2.40
CA TYR A 109 2.69 8.42 -1.31
C TYR A 109 2.32 7.59 -0.08
N ALA A 110 1.60 6.49 -0.27
CA ALA A 110 1.15 5.63 0.81
C ALA A 110 1.27 4.14 0.47
N ILE A 111 1.30 3.31 1.50
CA ILE A 111 1.34 1.85 1.38
C ILE A 111 0.35 1.19 2.35
N ASP A 112 -0.42 0.24 1.82
CA ASP A 112 -1.08 -0.80 2.61
C ASP A 112 -0.13 -1.99 2.68
N PHE A 113 0.19 -2.39 3.90
CA PHE A 113 1.16 -3.43 4.15
C PHE A 113 0.66 -4.43 5.18
N ASP A 114 0.75 -5.70 4.81
CA ASP A 114 0.38 -6.84 5.64
C ASP A 114 1.57 -7.78 5.77
N LEU A 115 2.06 -7.98 6.99
CA LEU A 115 3.01 -9.03 7.34
C LEU A 115 2.25 -10.21 7.93
N ILE A 116 2.34 -11.36 7.27
CA ILE A 116 1.66 -12.59 7.69
C ILE A 116 2.63 -13.77 7.69
N LYS A 117 2.25 -14.83 8.40
CA LYS A 117 2.95 -16.12 8.31
C LYS A 117 2.81 -16.71 6.91
N PRO A 118 3.80 -17.50 6.43
CA PRO A 118 3.68 -18.19 5.16
C PRO A 118 2.47 -19.11 5.15
N ARG A 119 1.62 -18.97 4.12
CA ARG A 119 0.47 -19.84 3.95
C ARG A 119 0.93 -21.09 3.20
N GLY A 120 0.67 -22.27 3.76
CA GLY A 120 0.74 -23.52 2.99
C GLY A 120 -0.36 -23.57 1.94
N ASP A 121 -0.25 -24.47 0.96
CA ASP A 121 -1.11 -24.52 -0.23
C ASP A 121 -2.62 -24.77 0.07
N ASP A 122 -3.01 -25.12 1.31
CA ASP A 122 -4.30 -25.75 1.61
C ASP A 122 -5.07 -25.24 2.86
N LYS A 123 -4.96 -23.95 3.29
CA LYS A 123 -5.85 -23.42 4.36
C LYS A 123 -6.31 -21.96 4.24
N PRO A 124 -7.56 -21.65 4.66
CA PRO A 124 -8.04 -20.29 4.84
C PRO A 124 -7.40 -19.65 6.08
N ALA A 125 -6.97 -18.39 5.99
CA ALA A 125 -6.34 -17.67 7.09
C ALA A 125 -7.34 -16.70 7.73
N LEU A 126 -7.70 -16.91 9.00
CA LEU A 126 -8.50 -15.93 9.75
C LEU A 126 -8.03 -15.65 11.20
N ASP A 127 -7.21 -16.49 11.83
CA ASP A 127 -6.78 -16.29 13.25
C ASP A 127 -5.24 -16.23 13.47
N GLU A 128 -4.46 -16.09 12.40
CA GLU A 128 -2.99 -16.04 12.55
C GLU A 128 -2.48 -14.64 12.91
N PRO A 129 -1.36 -14.53 13.66
CA PRO A 129 -0.72 -13.26 13.93
C PRO A 129 -0.43 -12.51 12.62
N ARG A 130 -0.83 -11.24 12.59
CA ARG A 130 -0.58 -10.31 11.47
C ARG A 130 -0.14 -8.96 12.00
N VAL A 131 0.71 -8.27 11.27
CA VAL A 131 0.95 -6.83 11.47
C VAL A 131 0.47 -6.13 10.22
N SER A 132 -0.47 -5.21 10.37
CA SER A 132 -1.17 -4.61 9.24
C SER A 132 -1.18 -3.10 9.39
N VAL A 133 -0.76 -2.38 8.36
CA VAL A 133 -0.92 -0.92 8.28
C VAL A 133 -1.67 -0.57 7.00
N GLN A 134 -2.49 0.47 7.07
CA GLN A 134 -3.27 0.94 5.93
C GLN A 134 -3.01 2.44 5.77
N ASP A 135 -2.83 2.87 4.52
CA ASP A 135 -2.50 4.25 4.16
C ASP A 135 -1.26 4.79 4.88
N PHE A 136 -0.27 3.92 5.12
CA PHE A 136 0.94 4.30 5.85
C PHE A 136 1.82 5.17 4.95
N LEU A 137 2.14 6.39 5.42
CA LEU A 137 2.73 7.41 4.56
C LEU A 137 4.21 7.13 4.27
N TYR A 138 4.62 7.43 3.04
CA TYR A 138 6.02 7.35 2.61
C TYR A 138 6.95 8.16 3.53
N GLU A 139 6.51 9.34 3.97
CA GLU A 139 7.28 10.22 4.85
C GLU A 139 7.47 9.65 6.25
N ASP A 140 6.59 8.75 6.71
CA ASP A 140 6.67 8.11 8.02
C ASP A 140 7.60 6.89 8.05
N ILE A 141 8.03 6.41 6.89
CA ILE A 141 8.96 5.28 6.73
C ILE A 141 10.41 5.80 6.81
N TYR A 142 10.89 6.04 8.02
CA TYR A 142 12.29 6.38 8.33
C TYR A 142 12.72 5.68 9.62
N GLU A 143 14.01 5.39 9.77
CA GLU A 143 14.53 4.46 10.78
C GLU A 143 14.14 4.80 12.23
N GLU A 144 14.33 6.05 12.63
CA GLU A 144 14.05 6.49 14.00
C GLU A 144 12.57 6.35 14.34
N GLY A 145 12.25 5.52 15.34
CA GLY A 145 10.88 5.36 15.86
C GLY A 145 9.91 4.61 14.93
N LEU A 146 10.40 3.94 13.87
CA LEU A 146 9.51 3.31 12.90
C LEU A 146 8.67 2.20 13.51
N ALA A 147 9.27 1.37 14.35
CA ALA A 147 8.56 0.27 14.98
C ALA A 147 7.38 0.78 15.82
N GLU A 148 7.57 1.88 16.54
CA GLU A 148 6.51 2.52 17.33
C GLU A 148 5.40 3.06 16.44
N ARG A 149 5.73 3.71 15.32
CA ARG A 149 4.73 4.18 14.34
C ARG A 149 3.95 3.02 13.71
N VAL A 150 4.64 1.93 13.35
CA VAL A 150 4.00 0.72 12.81
C VAL A 150 3.09 0.07 13.85
N ALA A 151 3.52 -0.05 15.11
CA ALA A 151 2.68 -0.56 16.19
C ALA A 151 1.41 0.28 16.39
N ALA A 152 1.55 1.61 16.41
CA ALA A 152 0.42 2.51 16.56
C ALA A 152 -0.56 2.40 15.38
N ALA A 153 -0.05 2.31 14.14
CA ALA A 153 -0.87 2.13 12.95
C ALA A 153 -1.59 0.77 12.93
N ASP A 154 -0.90 -0.31 13.30
CA ASP A 154 -1.51 -1.65 13.42
C ASP A 154 -2.60 -1.70 14.49
N GLN A 155 -2.36 -1.08 15.65
CA GLN A 155 -3.38 -0.96 16.69
C GLN A 155 -4.59 -0.14 16.21
N ALA A 156 -4.37 1.04 15.62
CA ALA A 156 -5.45 1.89 15.14
C ALA A 156 -6.30 1.20 14.06
N LEU A 157 -5.67 0.43 13.17
CA LEU A 157 -6.37 -0.32 12.13
C LEU A 157 -7.23 -1.44 12.72
N ARG A 158 -6.71 -2.18 13.70
CA ARG A 158 -7.47 -3.21 14.42
C ARG A 158 -8.67 -2.64 15.16
N GLU A 159 -8.50 -1.51 15.82
CA GLU A 159 -9.59 -0.81 16.53
C GLU A 159 -10.68 -0.35 15.56
N TYR A 160 -10.28 0.23 14.41
CA TYR A 160 -11.21 0.64 13.36
C TYR A 160 -12.04 -0.53 12.85
N TYR A 161 -11.41 -1.65 12.45
CA TYR A 161 -12.15 -2.81 11.95
C TYR A 161 -13.02 -3.47 13.03
N ALA A 162 -12.58 -3.50 14.28
CA ALA A 162 -13.41 -3.99 15.39
C ALA A 162 -14.69 -3.13 15.57
N GLU A 163 -14.59 -1.81 15.39
CA GLU A 163 -15.76 -0.91 15.42
C GLU A 163 -16.69 -1.16 14.22
N GLN A 164 -16.15 -1.32 13.01
CA GLN A 164 -16.96 -1.59 11.82
C GLN A 164 -17.67 -2.95 11.91
N ASP A 165 -16.98 -3.99 12.38
CA ASP A 165 -17.57 -5.32 12.59
C ASP A 165 -18.69 -5.29 13.64
N ALA A 166 -18.55 -4.46 14.68
CA ALA A 166 -19.58 -4.27 15.69
C ALA A 166 -20.83 -3.58 15.12
N LYS A 167 -20.65 -2.58 14.23
CA LYS A 167 -21.76 -1.90 13.54
C LYS A 167 -22.51 -2.87 12.63
N GLN A 168 -21.81 -3.66 11.83
CA GLN A 168 -22.42 -4.63 10.92
C GLN A 168 -23.21 -5.74 11.64
N LYS A 169 -22.87 -6.07 12.89
CA LYS A 169 -23.61 -7.05 13.70
C LYS A 169 -24.86 -6.49 14.37
N LEU A 170 -25.06 -5.17 14.35
CA LEU A 170 -26.21 -4.49 14.95
C LEU A 170 -27.30 -4.14 13.91
N GLU A 171 -26.99 -4.29 12.62
CA GLU A 171 -27.91 -4.16 11.48
C GLU A 171 -28.53 -5.50 11.08
#